data_AF-A0A9W6WPR7-F1
#
_entry.id   AF-A0A9W6WPR7-F1
#
_cell.length_a   1.000
_cell.length_b   1.000
_cell.length_c   1.000
_cell.angle_alpha   90.00
_cell.angle_beta   90.00
_cell.angle_gamma   90.00
#
_symmetry.space_group_name_H-M   'P 1'
#
loop_
_entity.id
_entity.type
_entity.pdbx_description
1 polymer ?
#
loop_
_entity_poly.entity_id
_entity_poly.type
_entity_poly.pdbx_seq_one_letter_code
_entity_poly.pdbx_strand_id
1 'polypeptide(L)'
;MEQRIVKKMRLTESVPTDIDEPEDTFIPGYMWIPEVPENGQSQRTGYMVYLQQHLATLLNGGNFVLADIANDNGVLTIEDPTLPFRKNGTANVLLIKGRRMNPLITLAGVCMVIKLKRKVEKAHVPQAVGQLVSCSMKAPLNCYPLSLLTDLNDHWHFSWFSDKHVLTQVTLQYPKNAFRFIEAAVLRRTESAPLPPSFIPGPFKTIKVDDFLPQPDDDRAEEMMERY
;
A
#
# COMPACT_ATOMS: atom_id res chain seq x y z
N MET A 1 -13.72 -10.95 5.38
CA MET A 1 -13.85 -9.63 4.72
C MET A 1 -13.02 -9.57 3.44
N GLU A 2 -11.79 -10.09 3.42
CA GLU A 2 -10.92 -10.16 2.22
C GLU A 2 -11.54 -10.95 1.07
N GLN A 3 -11.95 -12.20 1.32
CA GLN A 3 -12.72 -13.00 0.34
C GLN A 3 -13.98 -12.26 -0.17
N ARG A 4 -14.55 -11.37 0.63
CA ARG A 4 -15.72 -10.56 0.24
C ARG A 4 -15.30 -9.40 -0.67
N ILE A 5 -14.15 -8.77 -0.44
CA ILE A 5 -13.60 -7.72 -1.32
C ILE A 5 -13.19 -8.34 -2.66
N VAL A 6 -12.36 -9.40 -2.63
CA VAL A 6 -11.89 -10.10 -3.82
C VAL A 6 -13.06 -10.59 -4.66
N LYS A 7 -14.01 -11.32 -4.05
CA LYS A 7 -15.19 -11.84 -4.75
C LYS A 7 -16.10 -10.73 -5.29
N LYS A 8 -16.39 -9.68 -4.52
CA LYS A 8 -17.32 -8.63 -4.96
C LYS A 8 -16.71 -7.69 -6.00
N MET A 9 -15.40 -7.47 -5.96
CA MET A 9 -14.68 -6.71 -6.99
C MET A 9 -14.26 -7.59 -8.18
N ARG A 10 -14.65 -8.87 -8.19
CA ARG A 10 -14.29 -9.85 -9.24
C ARG A 10 -12.77 -9.94 -9.49
N LEU A 11 -11.99 -9.72 -8.43
CA LEU A 11 -10.54 -9.82 -8.47
C LEU A 11 -10.15 -11.30 -8.47
N THR A 12 -9.11 -11.63 -9.24
CA THR A 12 -8.36 -12.86 -9.00
C THR A 12 -7.28 -12.56 -7.97
N GLU A 13 -6.98 -13.52 -7.11
CA GLU A 13 -5.91 -13.42 -6.12
C GLU A 13 -4.69 -14.23 -6.60
N SER A 14 -3.50 -13.65 -6.48
CA SER A 14 -2.23 -14.33 -6.74
C SER A 14 -1.34 -14.20 -5.52
N VAL A 15 -1.27 -15.27 -4.75
CA VAL A 15 -0.33 -15.42 -3.63
C VAL A 15 0.68 -16.49 -4.04
N PRO A 16 1.94 -16.12 -4.33
CA PRO A 16 2.99 -17.09 -4.57
C PRO A 16 3.16 -17.97 -3.34
N THR A 17 3.11 -19.29 -3.51
CA THR A 17 3.22 -20.26 -2.41
C THR A 17 4.66 -20.54 -2.03
N ASP A 18 5.60 -20.39 -2.98
CA ASP A 18 7.00 -20.79 -2.82
C ASP A 18 7.91 -19.62 -3.24
N ILE A 19 8.19 -18.74 -2.28
CA ILE A 19 9.20 -17.70 -2.43
C ILE A 19 10.45 -18.20 -1.73
N ASP A 20 11.48 -18.47 -2.50
CA ASP A 20 12.81 -18.82 -1.99
C ASP A 20 13.52 -17.53 -1.54
N GLU A 21 13.02 -16.95 -0.44
CA GLU A 21 13.58 -15.73 0.15
C GLU A 21 14.87 -16.09 0.91
N PRO A 22 16.03 -15.55 0.50
CA PRO A 22 17.27 -15.80 1.20
C PRO A 22 17.24 -15.14 2.58
N GLU A 23 17.79 -15.83 3.58
CA GLU A 23 17.96 -15.30 4.92
C GLU A 23 18.86 -14.05 4.92
N ASP A 24 18.34 -12.94 5.47
CA ASP A 24 19.07 -11.68 5.56
C ASP A 24 18.71 -10.92 6.86
N THR A 25 19.49 -11.19 7.91
CA THR A 25 19.30 -10.63 9.25
C THR A 25 20.13 -9.36 9.51
N PHE A 26 20.72 -8.75 8.47
CA PHE A 26 21.58 -7.56 8.62
C PHE A 26 20.84 -6.31 9.12
N ILE A 27 19.54 -6.21 8.85
CA ILE A 27 18.70 -5.17 9.44
C ILE A 27 17.89 -5.80 10.57
N PRO A 28 18.08 -5.37 11.83
CA PRO A 28 17.29 -5.87 12.93
C PRO A 28 15.84 -5.41 12.80
N GLY A 29 14.91 -6.23 13.29
CA GLY A 29 13.51 -5.85 13.42
C GLY A 29 13.32 -4.68 14.38
N TYR A 30 12.22 -3.95 14.20
CA TYR A 30 11.86 -2.84 15.07
C TYR A 30 11.42 -3.34 16.45
N MET A 31 11.98 -2.74 17.51
CA MET A 31 11.59 -3.02 18.88
C MET A 31 10.35 -2.23 19.29
N TRP A 32 9.18 -2.89 19.26
CA TRP A 32 7.94 -2.33 19.79
C TRP A 32 8.05 -2.01 21.28
N ILE A 33 7.53 -0.85 21.68
CA ILE A 33 7.64 -0.41 23.07
C ILE A 33 6.54 -1.13 23.87
N PRO A 34 6.89 -1.92 24.89
CA PRO A 34 5.90 -2.57 25.73
C PRO A 34 4.95 -1.55 26.35
N GLU A 35 3.69 -1.93 26.53
CA GLU A 35 2.65 -1.12 27.21
C GLU A 35 2.25 0.20 26.51
N VAL A 36 2.98 0.64 25.48
CA VAL A 36 2.58 1.79 24.65
C VAL A 36 1.60 1.32 23.56
N PRO A 37 0.42 1.95 23.39
CA PRO A 37 -0.51 1.62 22.32
C PRO A 37 0.15 1.71 20.93
N GLU A 38 -0.31 0.90 19.96
CA GLU A 38 0.25 0.89 18.58
C GLU A 38 0.23 2.28 17.91
N ASN A 39 -0.76 3.12 18.27
CA ASN A 39 -0.92 4.50 17.79
C ASN A 39 -0.43 5.56 18.80
N GLY A 40 0.20 5.16 19.90
CA GLY A 40 0.75 6.07 20.90
C GLY A 40 1.90 6.89 20.32
N GLN A 41 2.03 8.16 20.73
CA GLN A 41 3.01 9.08 20.15
C GLN A 41 4.45 8.55 20.17
N SER A 42 4.89 7.97 21.30
CA SER A 42 6.24 7.39 21.40
C SER A 42 6.44 6.22 20.45
N GLN A 43 5.41 5.39 20.25
CA GLN A 43 5.45 4.28 19.31
C GLN A 43 5.57 4.79 17.87
N ARG A 44 4.80 5.83 17.53
CA ARG A 44 4.83 6.50 16.23
C ARG A 44 6.17 7.11 15.91
N THR A 45 6.71 7.90 16.83
CA THR A 45 8.04 8.47 16.69
C THR A 45 9.09 7.37 16.46
N GLY A 46 9.02 6.28 17.23
CA GLY A 46 9.98 5.17 17.11
C GLY A 46 9.96 4.47 15.75
N TYR A 47 8.79 4.05 15.27
CA TYR A 47 8.73 3.37 13.97
C TYR A 47 9.01 4.33 12.81
N MET A 48 8.70 5.62 12.94
CA MET A 48 8.99 6.62 11.91
C MET A 48 10.51 6.79 11.77
N VAL A 49 11.25 6.86 12.87
CA VAL A 49 12.71 6.90 12.85
C VAL A 49 13.29 5.64 12.23
N TYR A 50 12.77 4.46 12.58
CA TYR A 50 13.19 3.18 11.99
C TYR A 50 12.99 3.18 10.46
N LEU A 51 11.80 3.53 9.99
CA LEU A 51 11.51 3.62 8.55
C LEU A 51 12.38 4.66 7.85
N GLN A 52 12.61 5.83 8.46
CA GLN A 52 13.46 6.88 7.90
C GLN A 52 14.91 6.42 7.75
N GLN A 53 15.45 5.75 8.77
CA GLN A 53 16.82 5.24 8.76
C GLN A 53 17.03 4.21 7.64
N HIS A 54 16.08 3.29 7.47
CA HIS A 54 16.24 2.19 6.52
C HIS A 54 15.74 2.48 5.10
N LEU A 55 14.98 3.56 4.91
CA LEU A 55 14.61 4.12 3.59
C LEU A 55 15.44 5.36 3.22
N ALA A 56 16.53 5.65 3.95
CA ALA A 56 17.33 6.86 3.80
C ALA A 56 17.82 7.10 2.35
N THR A 57 18.11 6.03 1.61
CA THR A 57 18.47 6.05 0.18
C THR A 57 17.40 6.73 -0.68
N LEU A 58 16.11 6.50 -0.40
CA LEU A 58 14.98 7.13 -1.08
C LEU A 58 14.72 8.55 -0.58
N LEU A 59 14.87 8.76 0.74
CA LEU A 59 14.46 10.01 1.40
C LEU A 59 15.49 11.12 1.25
N ASN A 60 16.79 10.82 1.36
CA ASN A 60 17.86 11.83 1.39
C ASN A 60 17.98 12.61 0.07
N GLY A 61 17.54 12.05 -1.05
CA GLY A 61 17.48 12.75 -2.33
C GLY A 61 16.30 13.73 -2.48
N GLY A 62 15.44 13.87 -1.46
CA GLY A 62 14.22 14.68 -1.51
C GLY A 62 13.14 14.17 -2.47
N ASN A 63 13.36 13.01 -3.08
CA ASN A 63 12.45 12.42 -4.06
C ASN A 63 11.26 11.74 -3.41
N PHE A 64 11.40 11.30 -2.16
CA PHE A 64 10.36 10.64 -1.39
C PHE A 64 10.26 11.21 0.03
N VAL A 65 9.07 11.13 0.61
CA VAL A 65 8.76 11.56 1.97
C VAL A 65 7.88 10.52 2.65
N LEU A 66 8.15 10.27 3.92
CA LEU A 66 7.25 9.51 4.80
C LEU A 66 6.32 10.49 5.52
N ALA A 67 5.01 10.27 5.39
CA ALA A 67 4.00 11.04 6.10
C ALA A 67 3.30 10.16 7.14
N ASP A 68 3.37 10.57 8.40
CA ASP A 68 2.61 9.94 9.48
C ASP A 68 1.14 10.41 9.41
N ILE A 69 0.23 9.48 9.12
CA ILE A 69 -1.20 9.72 8.95
C ILE A 69 -2.05 9.00 10.00
N ALA A 70 -1.42 8.43 11.04
CA ALA A 70 -2.11 7.58 12.01
C ALA A 70 -3.26 8.29 12.75
N ASN A 71 -3.20 9.62 12.88
CA ASN A 71 -4.23 10.44 13.50
C ASN A 71 -5.18 11.13 12.50
N ASP A 72 -4.92 11.04 11.20
CA ASP A 72 -5.79 11.62 10.18
C ASP A 72 -6.82 10.56 9.76
N ASN A 73 -7.96 10.52 10.46
CA ASN A 73 -8.98 9.51 10.26
C ASN A 73 -9.71 9.59 8.90
N GLY A 74 -9.48 10.65 8.11
CA GLY A 74 -10.19 10.92 6.86
C GLY A 74 -9.47 10.45 5.59
N VAL A 75 -8.15 10.24 5.65
CA VAL A 75 -7.31 10.03 4.45
C VAL A 75 -7.87 8.94 3.53
N LEU A 76 -8.19 7.77 4.09
CA LEU A 76 -8.66 6.61 3.34
C LEU A 76 -10.16 6.37 3.51
N THR A 77 -10.90 7.40 3.95
CA THR A 77 -12.37 7.33 3.96
C THR A 77 -12.88 7.53 2.54
N ILE A 78 -13.68 6.57 2.06
CA ILE A 78 -14.31 6.58 0.73
C ILE A 78 -15.70 5.95 0.80
N GLU A 79 -16.63 6.59 0.10
CA GLU A 79 -17.97 6.12 -0.20
C GLU A 79 -18.17 6.32 -1.70
N ASP A 80 -18.04 5.23 -2.45
CA ASP A 80 -18.11 5.24 -3.91
C ASP A 80 -19.12 4.17 -4.35
N PRO A 81 -20.12 4.51 -5.20
CA PRO A 81 -21.14 3.57 -5.65
C PRO A 81 -20.58 2.35 -6.39
N THR A 82 -19.41 2.46 -7.02
CA THR A 82 -18.73 1.35 -7.71
C THR A 82 -18.08 0.37 -6.74
N LEU A 83 -17.85 0.79 -5.51
CA LEU A 83 -17.27 -0.06 -4.49
C LEU A 83 -18.34 -0.84 -3.73
N PRO A 84 -18.15 -2.15 -3.54
CA PRO A 84 -19.12 -2.99 -2.85
C PRO A 84 -19.10 -2.84 -1.30
N PHE A 85 -18.38 -1.84 -0.81
CA PHE A 85 -18.18 -1.53 0.60
C PHE A 85 -17.87 -0.04 0.77
N ARG A 86 -18.30 0.50 1.90
CA ARG A 86 -17.77 1.76 2.42
C ARG A 86 -16.53 1.48 3.24
N LYS A 87 -15.50 2.33 3.11
CA LYS A 87 -14.31 2.28 3.96
C LYS A 87 -14.22 3.57 4.74
N ASN A 88 -14.15 3.45 6.06
CA ASN A 88 -13.84 4.56 6.96
C ASN A 88 -12.44 4.36 7.56
N GLY A 89 -11.75 5.46 7.83
CA GLY A 89 -10.50 5.48 8.59
C GLY A 89 -9.25 5.73 7.77
N THR A 90 -8.11 5.36 8.36
CA THR A 90 -6.76 5.71 7.88
C THR A 90 -5.81 4.52 7.91
N ALA A 91 -4.54 4.75 7.56
CA ALA A 91 -3.41 3.85 7.78
C ALA A 91 -2.41 4.51 8.76
N ASN A 92 -1.21 3.93 8.91
CA ASN A 92 -0.22 4.50 9.82
C ASN A 92 0.69 5.49 9.10
N VAL A 93 1.22 5.10 7.93
CA VAL A 93 2.21 5.90 7.20
C VAL A 93 1.90 5.87 5.70
N LEU A 94 2.24 6.95 5.00
CA LEU A 94 2.33 6.99 3.54
C LEU A 94 3.78 7.18 3.11
N LEU A 95 4.16 6.50 2.03
CA LEU A 95 5.35 6.84 1.24
C LEU A 95 4.92 7.60 0.00
N ILE A 96 5.40 8.82 -0.15
CA ILE A 96 4.95 9.79 -1.15
C ILE A 96 6.13 10.29 -1.97
N LYS A 97 5.96 10.51 -3.28
CA LYS A 97 6.94 11.26 -4.09
C LYS A 97 6.96 12.73 -3.67
N GLY A 98 8.08 13.19 -3.09
CA GLY A 98 8.24 14.52 -2.52
C GLY A 98 7.87 15.65 -3.49
N ARG A 99 8.31 15.57 -4.76
CA ARG A 99 7.98 16.56 -5.80
C ARG A 99 6.49 16.68 -6.14
N ARG A 100 5.68 15.69 -5.75
CA ARG A 100 4.23 15.65 -5.99
C ARG A 100 3.42 15.89 -4.72
N MET A 101 4.09 16.14 -3.58
CA MET A 101 3.41 16.44 -2.33
C MET A 101 2.56 17.71 -2.51
N ASN A 102 1.31 17.64 -2.08
CA ASN A 102 0.38 18.75 -2.12
C ASN A 102 -0.32 18.84 -0.76
N PRO A 103 -0.22 19.97 -0.02
CA PRO A 103 -0.84 20.11 1.29
C PRO A 103 -2.37 20.02 1.26
N LEU A 104 -2.99 20.25 0.10
CA LEU A 104 -4.45 20.14 -0.09
C LEU A 104 -4.89 18.73 -0.52
N ILE A 105 -3.96 17.90 -1.00
CA ILE A 105 -4.25 16.55 -1.50
C ILE A 105 -3.24 15.58 -0.87
N THR A 106 -3.60 15.04 0.30
CA THR A 106 -2.74 14.14 1.10
C THR A 106 -2.19 12.95 0.32
N LEU A 107 -2.93 12.45 -0.68
CA LEU A 107 -2.54 11.30 -1.51
C LEU A 107 -1.81 11.69 -2.80
N ALA A 108 -1.50 12.98 -3.01
CA ALA A 108 -0.78 13.41 -4.20
C ALA A 108 0.64 12.82 -4.22
N GLY A 109 0.93 12.01 -5.24
CA GLY A 109 2.21 11.32 -5.36
C GLY A 109 2.36 10.08 -4.49
N VAL A 110 1.27 9.57 -3.89
CA VAL A 110 1.33 8.36 -3.06
C VAL A 110 1.90 7.18 -3.85
N CYS A 111 2.85 6.48 -3.23
CA CYS A 111 3.48 5.27 -3.76
C CYS A 111 3.14 4.05 -2.92
N MET A 112 2.99 4.22 -1.61
CA MET A 112 2.66 3.12 -0.72
C MET A 112 1.83 3.60 0.47
N VAL A 113 0.85 2.79 0.87
CA VAL A 113 0.13 2.89 2.13
C VAL A 113 0.67 1.83 3.08
N ILE A 114 1.08 2.22 4.28
CA ILE A 114 1.72 1.34 5.26
C ILE A 114 0.82 1.22 6.49
N LYS A 115 0.43 -0.01 6.79
CA LYS A 115 -0.28 -0.42 8.00
C LYS A 115 0.69 -1.11 8.94
N LEU A 116 0.81 -0.56 10.14
CA LEU A 116 1.68 -1.10 11.18
C LEU A 116 0.84 -1.80 12.25
N LYS A 117 1.35 -2.94 12.71
CA LYS A 117 0.79 -3.76 13.78
C LYS A 117 1.91 -4.28 14.66
N ARG A 118 1.70 -4.36 15.96
CA ARG A 118 2.69 -4.99 16.86
C ARG A 118 2.90 -6.46 16.50
N LYS A 119 1.83 -7.11 16.07
CA LYS A 119 1.82 -8.49 15.56
C LYS A 119 0.86 -8.55 14.39
N VAL A 120 1.34 -9.04 13.24
CA VAL A 120 0.46 -9.28 12.10
C VAL A 120 -0.35 -10.55 12.33
N GLU A 121 -1.63 -10.50 11.99
CA GLU A 121 -2.57 -11.61 12.12
C GLU A 121 -3.37 -11.69 10.82
N LYS A 122 -3.86 -12.89 10.46
CA LYS A 122 -4.64 -13.09 9.23
C LYS A 122 -5.86 -12.16 9.16
N ALA A 123 -6.45 -11.82 10.30
CA ALA A 123 -7.58 -10.89 10.37
C ALA A 123 -7.25 -9.45 9.92
N HIS A 124 -5.97 -9.07 9.93
CA HIS A 124 -5.51 -7.75 9.52
C HIS A 124 -5.39 -7.59 7.99
N VAL A 125 -5.18 -8.67 7.24
CA VAL A 125 -5.01 -8.62 5.78
C VAL A 125 -6.22 -8.00 5.06
N PRO A 126 -7.48 -8.37 5.34
CA PRO A 126 -8.64 -7.69 4.76
C PRO A 126 -8.66 -6.18 4.94
N GLN A 127 -8.19 -5.70 6.09
CA GLN A 127 -8.14 -4.27 6.39
C GLN A 127 -7.09 -3.58 5.51
N ALA A 128 -5.92 -4.19 5.36
CA ALA A 128 -4.84 -3.67 4.51
C ALA A 128 -5.21 -3.67 3.02
N VAL A 129 -5.94 -4.69 2.54
CA VAL A 129 -6.49 -4.72 1.18
C VAL A 129 -7.56 -3.63 0.99
N GLY A 130 -8.46 -3.45 1.95
CA GLY A 130 -9.45 -2.35 1.88
C GLY A 130 -8.80 -0.95 1.89
N GLN A 131 -7.66 -0.80 2.58
CA GLN A 131 -6.85 0.41 2.54
C GLN A 131 -6.17 0.61 1.18
N LEU A 132 -5.66 -0.47 0.57
CA LEU A 132 -5.13 -0.44 -0.79
C LEU A 132 -6.19 0.04 -1.79
N VAL A 133 -7.39 -0.53 -1.75
CA VAL A 133 -8.48 -0.14 -2.64
C VAL A 133 -8.82 1.33 -2.46
N SER A 134 -9.04 1.79 -1.23
CA SER A 134 -9.36 3.20 -0.96
C SER A 134 -8.23 4.15 -1.38
N CYS A 135 -6.99 3.80 -1.04
CA CYS A 135 -5.82 4.58 -1.43
C CYS A 135 -5.70 4.64 -2.95
N SER A 136 -5.88 3.50 -3.62
CA SER A 136 -5.92 3.42 -5.07
C SER A 136 -6.98 4.37 -5.59
N MET A 137 -8.26 4.22 -5.27
CA MET A 137 -9.34 5.07 -5.79
C MET A 137 -9.07 6.57 -5.65
N LYS A 138 -8.63 6.99 -4.47
CA LYS A 138 -8.43 8.40 -4.15
C LYS A 138 -7.11 8.98 -4.69
N ALA A 139 -6.15 8.14 -5.11
CA ALA A 139 -4.88 8.63 -5.61
C ALA A 139 -5.08 9.39 -6.94
N PRO A 140 -4.39 10.53 -7.17
CA PRO A 140 -4.46 11.23 -8.45
C PRO A 140 -3.96 10.38 -9.63
N LEU A 141 -4.27 10.82 -10.85
CA LEU A 141 -3.77 10.19 -12.08
C LEU A 141 -2.27 9.93 -12.01
N ASN A 142 -1.85 8.81 -12.58
CA ASN A 142 -0.45 8.34 -12.59
C ASN A 142 0.14 8.02 -11.19
N CYS A 143 -0.70 7.75 -10.19
CA CYS A 143 -0.29 7.21 -8.89
C CYS A 143 -0.83 5.78 -8.74
N TYR A 144 0.06 4.84 -8.42
CA TYR A 144 -0.23 3.40 -8.41
C TYR A 144 0.24 2.82 -7.09
N PRO A 145 -0.53 3.05 -6.01
CA PRO A 145 -0.08 2.73 -4.67
C PRO A 145 0.02 1.22 -4.46
N LEU A 146 0.97 0.84 -3.62
CA LEU A 146 1.06 -0.48 -3.01
C LEU A 146 0.60 -0.42 -1.56
N SER A 147 0.27 -1.57 -0.99
CA SER A 147 0.00 -1.69 0.44
C SER A 147 1.07 -2.53 1.09
N LEU A 148 1.46 -2.15 2.30
CA LEU A 148 2.33 -2.90 3.18
C LEU A 148 1.64 -3.06 4.54
N LEU A 149 1.40 -4.29 4.96
CA LEU A 149 1.01 -4.67 6.31
C LEU A 149 2.20 -5.33 6.99
N THR A 150 2.69 -4.73 8.09
CA THR A 150 3.90 -5.22 8.73
C THR A 150 3.95 -4.95 10.22
N ASP A 151 4.72 -5.79 10.91
CA ASP A 151 5.21 -5.54 12.27
C ASP A 151 6.64 -4.99 12.32
N LEU A 152 7.23 -4.69 11.16
CA LEU A 152 8.60 -4.24 11.01
C LEU A 152 9.63 -5.23 11.56
N ASN A 153 9.25 -6.50 11.70
CA ASN A 153 10.10 -7.57 12.17
C ASN A 153 10.13 -8.71 11.14
N ASP A 154 9.39 -9.78 11.36
CA ASP A 154 9.39 -11.00 10.55
C ASP A 154 8.17 -11.11 9.62
N HIS A 155 7.31 -10.09 9.58
CA HIS A 155 6.12 -10.11 8.73
C HIS A 155 6.02 -8.86 7.86
N TRP A 156 6.28 -8.98 6.57
CA TRP A 156 6.19 -7.90 5.58
C TRP A 156 5.26 -8.31 4.43
N HIS A 157 3.96 -8.08 4.63
CA HIS A 157 2.94 -8.46 3.67
C HIS A 157 2.64 -7.31 2.71
N PHE A 158 3.08 -7.44 1.46
CA PHE A 158 2.82 -6.49 0.40
C PHE A 158 1.61 -6.91 -0.43
N SER A 159 0.87 -5.93 -0.92
CA SER A 159 -0.25 -6.14 -1.85
C SER A 159 -0.31 -5.05 -2.92
N TRP A 160 -0.61 -5.42 -4.16
CA TRP A 160 -0.85 -4.48 -5.26
C TRP A 160 -1.80 -5.06 -6.31
N PHE A 161 -2.34 -4.20 -7.17
CA PHE A 161 -3.07 -4.63 -8.36
C PHE A 161 -2.09 -4.76 -9.53
N SER A 162 -2.01 -5.95 -10.10
CA SER A 162 -1.19 -6.19 -11.30
C SER A 162 -1.92 -5.75 -12.58
N ASP A 163 -1.18 -5.61 -13.67
CA ASP A 163 -1.71 -5.29 -15.01
C ASP A 163 -2.66 -6.36 -15.60
N LYS A 164 -2.82 -7.50 -14.92
CA LYS A 164 -3.82 -8.53 -15.23
C LYS A 164 -5.11 -8.37 -14.41
N HIS A 165 -5.29 -7.24 -13.72
CA HIS A 165 -6.43 -7.00 -12.81
C HIS A 165 -6.49 -8.01 -11.63
N VAL A 166 -5.31 -8.50 -11.22
CA VAL A 166 -5.15 -9.49 -10.14
C VAL A 166 -4.60 -8.79 -8.91
N LEU A 167 -5.24 -9.02 -7.76
CA LEU A 167 -4.67 -8.69 -6.45
C LEU A 167 -3.49 -9.62 -6.21
N THR A 168 -2.28 -9.08 -6.30
CA THR A 168 -1.05 -9.83 -6.06
C THR A 168 -0.55 -9.53 -4.67
N GLN A 169 -0.16 -10.57 -3.94
CA GLN A 169 0.28 -10.49 -2.57
C GLN A 169 1.59 -11.26 -2.39
N VAL A 170 2.49 -10.73 -1.59
CA VAL A 170 3.76 -11.38 -1.22
C VAL A 170 4.05 -11.10 0.24
N THR A 171 4.48 -12.11 0.98
CA THR A 171 4.98 -11.94 2.33
C THR A 171 6.49 -12.21 2.33
N LEU A 172 7.25 -11.24 2.83
CA LEU A 172 8.67 -11.38 3.12
C LEU A 172 8.89 -11.47 4.63
N GLN A 173 9.95 -12.15 5.02
CA GLN A 173 10.33 -12.37 6.42
C GLN A 173 11.46 -11.44 6.86
N TYR A 174 12.33 -11.02 5.94
CA TYR A 174 13.54 -10.31 6.33
C TYR A 174 13.44 -8.80 6.05
N PRO A 175 13.66 -7.92 7.05
CA PRO A 175 13.57 -6.47 6.87
C PRO A 175 14.44 -5.96 5.72
N LYS A 176 15.66 -6.47 5.55
CA LYS A 176 16.56 -6.04 4.48
C LYS A 176 15.97 -6.33 3.09
N ASN A 177 15.39 -7.50 2.91
CA ASN A 177 14.71 -7.88 1.67
C ASN A 177 13.47 -7.03 1.42
N ALA A 178 12.68 -6.77 2.47
CA ALA A 178 11.51 -5.91 2.40
C ALA A 178 11.87 -4.46 2.01
N PHE A 179 12.92 -3.87 2.59
CA PHE A 179 13.38 -2.54 2.22
C PHE A 179 13.89 -2.48 0.77
N ARG A 180 14.66 -3.48 0.33
CA ARG A 180 15.09 -3.59 -1.07
C ARG A 180 13.91 -3.71 -2.04
N PHE A 181 12.88 -4.45 -1.64
CA PHE A 181 11.65 -4.55 -2.43
C PHE A 181 10.91 -3.21 -2.51
N ILE A 182 10.79 -2.47 -1.40
CA ILE A 182 10.20 -1.12 -1.40
C ILE A 182 10.94 -0.21 -2.37
N GLU A 183 12.27 -0.16 -2.30
CA GLU A 183 13.10 0.65 -3.20
C GLU A 183 12.85 0.31 -4.68
N ALA A 184 12.95 -0.97 -5.05
CA ALA A 184 12.71 -1.41 -6.42
C ALA A 184 11.28 -1.11 -6.88
N ALA A 185 10.29 -1.33 -6.01
CA ALA A 185 8.88 -1.10 -6.32
C ALA A 185 8.58 0.37 -6.63
N VAL A 186 9.10 1.31 -5.84
CA VAL A 186 8.78 2.75 -6.00
C VAL A 186 9.64 3.45 -7.05
N LEU A 187 10.85 2.96 -7.29
CA LEU A 187 11.76 3.50 -8.31
C LEU A 187 11.46 2.97 -9.71
N ARG A 188 10.72 1.86 -9.88
CA ARG A 188 10.51 1.17 -11.18
C ARG A 188 9.99 1.97 -12.37
N ARG A 189 9.58 3.22 -12.16
CA ARG A 189 9.15 4.15 -13.23
C ARG A 189 10.17 5.25 -13.52
N THR A 190 11.39 5.11 -13.01
CA THR A 190 12.54 5.93 -13.38
C THR A 190 13.51 5.07 -14.20
N GLU A 191 14.20 5.67 -15.17
CA GLU A 191 15.14 4.96 -16.06
C GLU A 191 16.28 4.25 -15.29
N SER A 192 16.56 4.68 -14.06
CA SER A 192 17.60 4.14 -13.16
C SER A 192 17.08 3.14 -12.12
N ALA A 193 15.90 2.55 -12.31
CA ALA A 193 15.30 1.70 -11.29
C ALA A 193 16.09 0.41 -11.04
N PRO A 194 16.37 0.04 -9.78
CA PRO A 194 16.92 -1.28 -9.48
C PRO A 194 15.88 -2.34 -9.80
N LEU A 195 16.35 -3.51 -10.24
CA LEU A 195 15.50 -4.67 -10.43
C LEU A 195 14.93 -5.10 -9.07
N PRO A 196 13.65 -5.56 -9.02
CA PRO A 196 13.13 -6.24 -7.84
C PRO A 196 14.04 -7.40 -7.43
N PRO A 197 14.07 -7.77 -6.14
CA PRO A 197 14.78 -8.98 -5.72
C PRO A 197 14.36 -10.19 -6.55
N SER A 198 15.31 -11.05 -6.92
CA SER A 198 15.11 -12.15 -7.87
C SER A 198 14.09 -13.20 -7.41
N PHE A 199 13.83 -13.27 -6.10
CA PHE A 199 12.83 -14.15 -5.50
C PHE A 199 11.41 -13.58 -5.57
N ILE A 200 11.22 -12.34 -6.02
CA ILE A 200 9.88 -11.79 -6.27
C ILE A 200 9.37 -12.30 -7.61
N PRO A 201 8.22 -12.99 -7.65
CA PRO A 201 7.74 -13.61 -8.86
C PRO A 201 7.18 -12.60 -9.87
N GLY A 202 7.59 -12.78 -11.13
CA GLY A 202 6.96 -12.19 -12.31
C GLY A 202 7.24 -10.71 -12.57
N PRO A 203 6.71 -10.17 -13.68
CA PRO A 203 6.81 -8.75 -14.00
C PRO A 203 5.98 -7.93 -13.00
N PHE A 204 6.66 -7.15 -12.17
CA PHE A 204 6.04 -6.28 -11.16
C PHE A 204 5.39 -4.99 -11.74
N LYS A 205 4.28 -5.09 -12.46
CA LYS A 205 3.56 -3.89 -12.98
C LYS A 205 2.33 -3.59 -12.12
N THR A 206 2.18 -2.33 -11.70
CA THR A 206 1.06 -1.87 -10.87
C THR A 206 0.05 -1.06 -11.68
N ILE A 207 -1.24 -1.33 -11.48
CA ILE A 207 -2.36 -0.54 -12.01
C ILE A 207 -3.22 0.00 -10.86
N LYS A 208 -4.11 0.96 -11.16
CA LYS A 208 -5.05 1.54 -10.21
C LYS A 208 -6.38 0.81 -10.31
N VAL A 209 -7.12 0.70 -9.21
CA VAL A 209 -8.48 0.13 -9.17
C VAL A 209 -9.41 0.77 -10.21
N ASP A 210 -9.37 2.10 -10.35
CA ASP A 210 -10.18 2.86 -11.31
C ASP A 210 -9.89 2.47 -12.76
N ASP A 211 -8.71 1.93 -13.06
CA ASP A 211 -8.34 1.53 -14.42
C ASP A 211 -9.13 0.31 -14.90
N PHE A 212 -9.84 -0.39 -13.99
CA PHE A 212 -10.50 -1.66 -14.32
C PHE A 212 -11.79 -1.96 -13.59
N LEU A 213 -12.23 -1.11 -12.65
CA LEU A 213 -13.60 -1.21 -12.17
C LEU A 213 -14.57 -0.89 -13.30
N PRO A 214 -15.63 -1.69 -13.49
CA PRO A 214 -16.71 -1.32 -14.39
C PRO A 214 -17.27 0.03 -13.95
N GLN A 215 -17.39 0.97 -14.89
CA GLN A 215 -18.17 2.17 -14.64
C GLN A 215 -19.63 1.76 -14.44
N PRO A 216 -20.37 2.44 -13.54
CA PRO A 216 -21.80 2.19 -13.42
C PRO A 216 -22.43 2.45 -14.78
N ASP A 217 -23.27 1.53 -15.27
CA ASP A 217 -23.83 1.55 -16.62
C ASP A 217 -24.30 2.96 -17.01
N ASP A 218 -23.69 3.51 -18.06
CA ASP A 218 -24.06 4.79 -18.68
C ASP A 218 -25.50 4.77 -19.23
N ASP A 219 -26.14 3.59 -19.27
CA ASP A 219 -27.56 3.40 -19.60
C ASP A 219 -28.47 4.32 -18.79
N ARG A 220 -28.09 4.65 -17.53
CA ARG A 220 -28.88 5.57 -16.69
C ARG A 220 -28.65 7.04 -17.00
N ALA A 221 -27.52 7.40 -17.62
CA ALA A 221 -27.22 8.76 -18.07
C ALA A 221 -27.85 9.02 -19.44
N GLU A 222 -27.84 8.03 -20.35
CA GLU A 222 -28.58 8.08 -21.62
C GLU A 222 -30.11 8.17 -21.38
N GLU A 223 -30.67 7.37 -20.47
CA GLU A 223 -32.12 7.44 -20.14
C GLU A 223 -32.57 8.80 -19.58
N MET A 224 -31.66 9.58 -18.97
CA MET A 224 -31.96 10.91 -18.44
C MET A 224 -31.72 12.04 -19.45
N MET A 225 -30.93 11.81 -20.51
CA MET A 225 -30.75 12.76 -21.60
C MET A 225 -31.81 12.63 -22.70
N GLU A 226 -32.45 11.47 -22.84
CA GLU A 226 -33.58 11.27 -23.78
C GLU A 226 -34.92 11.84 -23.28
N ARG A 227 -34.97 12.42 -22.07
CA ARG A 227 -36.18 13.02 -21.47
C ARG A 227 -36.28 14.54 -21.60
N TYR A 228 -35.48 15.17 -22.46
CA TYR A 228 -35.54 16.61 -22.74
C TYR A 228 -35.64 16.93 -24.23
#